data_AF-A0A655T9F2-F1
#
_entry.id   AF-A0A655T9F2-F1
#
_cell.length_a   1.000
_cell.length_b   1.000
_cell.length_c   1.000
_cell.angle_alpha   90.00
_cell.angle_beta   90.00
_cell.angle_gamma   90.00
#
_symmetry.space_group_name_H-M   'P 1'
#
loop_
_entity.id
_entity.type
_entity.pdbx_description
1 polymer ?
#
loop_
_entity_poly.entity_id
_entity_poly.type
_entity_poly.pdbx_seq_one_letter_code
_entity_poly.pdbx_strand_id
1 'polypeptide(L)'
;MMSGKLGEDKQNKQEKSEYISREQIAVVPLAMPLMAGPGAISSTIVYGSRYPNMLDTLGIILTVVAFSFCSWLLFRSAPYIVRLLGQTGINVITRIMGLILGALGIEFIANGLRNLFPGLA
;
A
#
# COMPACT_ATOMS: atom_id res chain seq x y z
N MET A 1 -22.53 33.63 -42.15
CA MET A 1 -23.37 32.77 -41.28
C MET A 1 -22.45 31.79 -40.60
N MET A 2 -22.35 31.90 -39.26
CA MET A 2 -21.57 31.02 -38.40
C MET A 2 -22.07 29.57 -38.49
N SER A 3 -21.15 28.61 -38.53
CA SER A 3 -21.28 27.41 -37.71
C SER A 3 -19.89 26.82 -37.47
N GLY A 4 -19.28 27.26 -36.38
CA GLY A 4 -18.07 26.65 -35.84
C GLY A 4 -18.45 25.31 -35.22
N LYS A 5 -18.03 24.21 -35.86
CA LYS A 5 -17.90 22.93 -35.17
C LYS A 5 -16.75 23.08 -34.17
N LEU A 6 -17.10 23.46 -32.95
CA LEU A 6 -16.21 23.41 -31.80
C LEU A 6 -15.65 21.98 -31.72
N GLY A 7 -14.33 21.89 -31.63
CA GLY A 7 -13.60 20.64 -31.58
C GLY A 7 -13.97 19.83 -30.35
N GLU A 8 -14.92 18.92 -30.51
CA GLU A 8 -15.12 17.81 -29.61
C GLU A 8 -14.04 16.76 -29.89
N ASP A 9 -13.51 16.14 -28.83
CA ASP A 9 -12.67 14.92 -28.86
C ASP A 9 -11.16 15.03 -29.16
N LYS A 10 -10.48 16.13 -28.78
CA LYS A 10 -9.01 16.12 -28.64
C LYS A 10 -8.47 16.54 -27.27
N GLN A 11 -9.30 16.45 -26.24
CA GLN A 11 -8.77 16.38 -24.87
C GLN A 11 -8.79 14.91 -24.41
N ASN A 12 -7.71 14.52 -23.73
CA ASN A 12 -7.68 13.42 -22.75
C ASN A 12 -7.15 12.03 -23.16
N LYS A 13 -6.17 11.93 -24.07
CA LYS A 13 -5.27 10.74 -24.09
C LYS A 13 -4.01 10.94 -23.25
N GLN A 14 -3.55 12.19 -23.14
CA GLN A 14 -2.39 12.58 -22.32
C GLN A 14 -2.73 12.69 -20.82
N GLU A 15 -3.86 13.28 -20.45
CA GLU A 15 -4.34 13.34 -19.05
C GLU A 15 -4.64 11.93 -18.48
N LYS A 16 -5.23 11.03 -19.28
CA LYS A 16 -5.48 9.64 -18.88
C LYS A 16 -4.18 8.84 -18.65
N SER A 17 -3.10 9.18 -19.35
CA SER A 17 -1.78 8.56 -19.15
C SER A 17 -1.07 9.07 -17.90
N GLU A 18 -1.28 10.33 -17.51
CA GLU A 18 -0.68 10.91 -16.30
C GLU A 18 -1.34 10.39 -15.01
N TYR A 19 -2.64 10.09 -15.06
CA TYR A 19 -3.37 9.45 -13.96
C TYR A 19 -2.80 8.07 -13.61
N ILE A 20 -2.48 7.25 -14.61
CA ILE A 20 -1.90 5.91 -14.37
C ILE A 20 -0.52 6.00 -13.72
N SER A 21 0.29 7.00 -14.08
CA SER A 21 1.63 7.21 -13.49
C SER A 21 1.56 7.59 -12.00
N ARG A 22 0.55 8.36 -11.56
CA ARG A 22 0.39 8.73 -10.14
C ARG A 22 -0.07 7.56 -9.28
N GLU A 23 -0.90 6.68 -9.83
CA GLU A 23 -1.39 5.48 -9.13
C GLU A 23 -0.28 4.43 -8.95
N GLN A 24 0.62 4.31 -9.94
CA GLN A 24 1.81 3.44 -9.84
C GLN A 24 2.81 3.88 -8.76
N ILE A 25 2.91 5.18 -8.45
CA ILE A 25 3.77 5.70 -7.37
C ILE A 25 3.31 5.21 -5.99
N ALA A 26 2.03 4.87 -5.79
CA ALA A 26 1.55 4.32 -4.52
C ALA A 26 1.77 2.80 -4.39
N VAL A 27 1.82 2.08 -5.52
CA VAL A 27 1.90 0.61 -5.54
C VAL A 27 3.27 0.10 -5.09
N VAL A 28 4.36 0.69 -5.58
CA VAL A 28 5.70 0.10 -5.41
C VAL A 28 6.39 0.47 -4.07
N PRO A 29 6.34 1.73 -3.58
CA PRO A 29 6.99 2.09 -2.31
C PRO A 29 6.09 1.95 -1.08
N LEU A 30 4.76 1.84 -1.23
CA LEU A 30 3.84 1.86 -0.08
C LEU A 30 2.93 0.63 0.01
N ALA A 31 2.33 0.16 -1.09
CA ALA A 31 1.48 -1.02 -1.02
C ALA A 31 2.26 -2.29 -0.64
N MET A 32 3.50 -2.43 -1.13
CA MET A 32 4.38 -3.54 -0.76
C MET A 32 4.71 -3.56 0.75
N PRO A 33 5.21 -2.46 1.36
CA PRO A 33 5.41 -2.43 2.81
C PRO A 33 4.12 -2.40 3.65
N LEU A 34 2.97 -1.99 3.10
CA LEU A 34 1.69 -2.17 3.81
C LEU A 34 1.28 -3.65 3.87
N MET A 35 1.53 -4.44 2.81
CA MET A 35 1.20 -5.86 2.78
C MET A 35 2.20 -6.74 3.55
N ALA A 36 3.49 -6.51 3.36
CA ALA A 36 4.56 -7.25 4.02
C ALA A 36 5.59 -6.23 4.53
N GLY A 37 5.24 -5.57 5.63
CA GLY A 37 6.05 -4.50 6.17
C GLY A 37 7.44 -4.94 6.61
N PRO A 38 8.39 -3.99 6.73
CA PRO A 38 9.76 -4.28 7.14
C PRO A 38 9.84 -4.99 8.50
N GLY A 39 8.90 -4.73 9.41
CA GLY A 39 8.82 -5.43 10.70
C GLY A 39 8.43 -6.91 10.57
N ALA A 40 7.50 -7.24 9.66
CA ALA A 40 7.11 -8.62 9.39
C ALA A 40 8.24 -9.40 8.72
N ILE A 41 8.94 -8.77 7.77
CA ILE A 41 10.12 -9.35 7.11
C ILE A 41 11.23 -9.61 8.16
N SER A 42 11.59 -8.60 8.96
CA SER A 42 12.61 -8.73 10.00
C SER A 42 12.28 -9.82 11.01
N SER A 43 11.02 -9.86 11.48
CA SER A 43 10.57 -10.88 12.43
C SER A 43 10.67 -12.28 11.85
N THR A 44 10.29 -12.48 10.59
CA THR A 44 10.38 -13.79 9.92
C THR A 44 11.83 -14.26 9.78
N ILE A 45 12.75 -13.35 9.46
CA ILE A 45 14.19 -13.65 9.38
C ILE A 45 14.76 -14.00 10.77
N VAL A 46 14.40 -13.24 11.81
CA VAL A 46 14.85 -13.50 13.18
C VAL A 46 14.30 -14.82 13.68
N TYR A 47 13.00 -15.09 13.52
CA TYR A 47 12.40 -16.35 13.94
C TYR A 47 12.97 -17.55 13.17
N GLY A 48 13.20 -17.41 11.86
CA GLY A 48 13.84 -18.44 11.04
C GLY A 48 15.29 -18.73 11.43
N SER A 49 16.04 -17.73 11.93
CA SER A 49 17.42 -17.95 12.39
C SER A 49 17.51 -18.45 13.84
N ARG A 50 16.53 -18.13 14.69
CA ARG A 50 16.53 -18.51 16.12
C ARG A 50 16.01 -19.93 16.37
N TYR A 51 15.13 -20.44 15.51
CA TYR A 51 14.47 -21.73 15.68
C TYR A 51 14.60 -22.60 14.41
N PRO A 52 15.74 -23.30 14.22
CA PRO A 52 16.01 -24.09 13.03
C PRO A 52 15.27 -25.44 13.00
N ASN A 53 14.45 -25.78 14.00
CA ASN A 53 13.72 -27.03 13.99
C ASN A 53 12.72 -27.08 12.83
N MET A 54 12.54 -28.27 12.27
CA MET A 54 11.63 -28.48 11.15
C MET A 54 10.17 -28.13 11.51
N LEU A 55 9.76 -28.34 12.77
CA LEU A 55 8.43 -27.99 13.28
C LEU A 55 8.20 -26.47 13.35
N ASP A 56 9.19 -25.71 13.81
CA ASP A 56 9.10 -24.25 13.93
C ASP A 56 9.04 -23.61 12.53
N THR A 57 9.86 -24.13 11.61
CA THR A 57 9.84 -23.73 10.19
C THR A 57 8.47 -24.01 9.55
N LEU A 58 7.87 -25.17 9.84
CA LEU A 58 6.53 -25.51 9.36
C LEU A 58 5.49 -24.52 9.89
N GLY A 59 5.57 -24.12 11.16
CA GLY A 59 4.69 -23.13 11.77
C GLY A 59 4.77 -21.74 11.11
N ILE A 60 5.98 -21.29 10.78
CA ILE A 60 6.19 -20.02 10.05
C ILE A 60 5.54 -20.11 8.65
N ILE A 61 5.80 -21.19 7.91
CA ILE A 61 5.22 -21.39 6.57
C ILE A 61 3.69 -21.41 6.64
N LEU A 62 3.11 -22.13 7.61
CA LEU A 62 1.66 -22.22 7.78
C LEU A 62 1.03 -20.86 8.07
N THR A 63 1.72 -20.02 8.87
CA THR A 63 1.29 -18.64 9.16
C THR A 63 1.30 -17.78 7.89
N VAL A 64 2.36 -17.86 7.08
CA VAL A 64 2.45 -17.12 5.81
C VAL A 64 1.34 -17.56 4.85
N VAL A 65 1.14 -18.88 4.69
CA VAL A 65 0.09 -19.42 3.82
C VAL A 65 -1.30 -18.98 4.30
N ALA A 66 -1.57 -19.01 5.61
CA ALA A 66 -2.83 -18.55 6.17
C ALA A 66 -3.06 -17.05 5.90
N PHE A 67 -2.02 -16.22 6.04
CA PHE A 67 -2.10 -14.79 5.74
C PHE A 67 -2.34 -14.52 4.25
N SER A 68 -1.62 -15.23 3.38
CA SER A 68 -1.83 -15.15 1.92
C SER A 68 -3.24 -15.57 1.52
N PHE A 69 -3.77 -16.64 2.13
CA PHE A 69 -5.15 -17.08 1.88
C PHE A 69 -6.17 -16.03 2.33
N CYS A 70 -5.98 -15.44 3.51
CA CYS A 70 -6.82 -14.35 4.01
C CYS A 70 -6.79 -13.13 3.06
N SER A 71 -5.60 -12.72 2.63
CA SER A 71 -5.42 -11.61 1.68
C SER A 71 -6.07 -11.88 0.33
N TRP A 72 -5.95 -13.12 -0.17
CA TRP A 72 -6.64 -13.55 -1.38
C TRP A 72 -8.16 -13.43 -1.26
N LEU A 73 -8.72 -13.83 -0.11
CA LEU A 73 -10.17 -13.78 0.15
C LEU A 73 -10.69 -12.32 0.26
N LEU A 74 -9.89 -11.44 0.86
CA LEU A 74 -10.11 -9.99 0.90
C LEU A 74 -10.13 -9.38 -0.51
N PHE A 75 -9.10 -9.66 -1.32
CA PHE A 75 -9.05 -9.14 -2.70
C PHE A 75 -10.14 -9.73 -3.59
N ARG A 76 -10.50 -11.00 -3.38
CA ARG A 76 -11.65 -11.62 -4.06
C ARG A 76 -12.97 -10.91 -3.74
N SER A 77 -13.08 -10.35 -2.53
CA SER A 77 -14.25 -9.60 -2.05
C SER A 77 -14.19 -8.09 -2.39
N ALA A 78 -13.09 -7.60 -2.96
CA ALA A 78 -12.92 -6.20 -3.37
C ALA A 78 -14.08 -5.61 -4.18
N PRO A 79 -14.65 -6.28 -5.21
CA PRO A 79 -15.77 -5.71 -5.97
C PRO A 79 -17.04 -5.51 -5.12
N TYR A 80 -17.26 -6.34 -4.09
CA TYR A 80 -18.35 -6.13 -3.14
C TYR A 80 -18.10 -4.93 -2.24
N ILE A 81 -16.87 -4.77 -1.76
CA ILE A 81 -16.44 -3.63 -0.94
C ILE A 81 -16.60 -2.33 -1.73
N VAL A 82 -16.17 -2.31 -2.99
CA VAL A 82 -16.31 -1.14 -3.88
C VAL A 82 -17.78 -0.75 -4.08
N ARG A 83 -18.67 -1.74 -4.26
CA ARG A 83 -20.12 -1.48 -4.37
C ARG A 83 -20.72 -0.94 -3.08
N LEU A 84 -20.27 -1.42 -1.92
CA LEU A 84 -20.76 -0.98 -0.62
C LEU A 84 -20.33 0.46 -0.30
N LEU A 85 -19.09 0.82 -0.60
CA LEU A 85 -18.51 2.14 -0.30
C LEU A 85 -18.94 3.22 -1.28
N GLY A 86 -19.17 2.86 -2.54
CA GLY A 86 -19.46 3.81 -3.62
C GLY A 86 -18.33 4.81 -3.88
N GLN A 87 -18.56 5.74 -4.80
CA GLN A 87 -17.54 6.69 -5.24
C GLN A 87 -17.10 7.65 -4.12
N THR A 88 -18.06 8.12 -3.31
CA THR A 88 -17.78 9.04 -2.19
C THR A 88 -16.96 8.37 -1.11
N GLY A 89 -17.30 7.12 -0.73
CA GLY A 89 -16.56 6.37 0.28
C GLY A 89 -15.13 6.10 -0.14
N ILE A 90 -14.91 5.72 -1.40
CA ILE A 90 -13.55 5.52 -1.95
C ILE A 90 -12.73 6.82 -1.85
N ASN A 91 -13.30 7.96 -2.23
CA ASN A 91 -12.59 9.24 -2.17
C ASN A 91 -12.19 9.62 -0.73
N VAL A 92 -13.07 9.35 0.24
CA VAL A 92 -12.76 9.56 1.67
C VAL A 92 -11.62 8.65 2.12
N ILE A 93 -11.67 7.36 1.80
CA ILE A 93 -10.60 6.41 2.16
C ILE A 93 -9.27 6.81 1.54
N THR A 94 -9.25 7.18 0.26
CA THR A 94 -8.02 7.65 -0.41
C THR A 94 -7.40 8.84 0.32
N ARG A 95 -8.23 9.78 0.79
CA ARG A 95 -7.77 10.94 1.54
C ARG A 95 -7.20 10.54 2.91
N ILE A 96 -7.87 9.64 3.62
CA ILE A 96 -7.42 9.11 4.90
C ILE A 96 -6.10 8.36 4.75
N MET A 97 -5.98 7.50 3.74
CA MET A 97 -4.73 6.79 3.44
C MET A 97 -3.59 7.77 3.18
N GLY A 98 -3.81 8.83 2.39
CA GLY A 98 -2.82 9.88 2.18
C GLY A 98 -2.37 10.56 3.48
N LEU A 99 -3.30 10.86 4.39
CA LEU A 99 -2.96 11.43 5.71
C LEU A 99 -2.16 10.46 6.59
N ILE A 100 -2.56 9.18 6.64
CA ILE A 100 -1.85 8.13 7.39
C ILE A 100 -0.42 7.95 6.85
N LEU A 101 -0.27 7.90 5.52
CA LEU A 101 1.03 7.76 4.87
C LEU A 101 1.95 8.95 5.17
N GLY A 102 1.40 10.17 5.17
CA GLY A 102 2.14 11.37 5.58
C GLY A 102 2.61 11.29 7.04
N ALA A 103 1.73 10.86 7.95
CA ALA A 103 2.05 10.69 9.36
C ALA A 103 3.14 9.63 9.59
N LEU A 104 3.01 8.46 8.96
CA LEU A 104 4.01 7.39 9.01
C LEU A 104 5.37 7.85 8.46
N GLY A 105 5.36 8.65 7.39
CA GLY A 105 6.59 9.24 6.85
C GLY A 105 7.30 10.13 7.87
N ILE A 106 6.56 11.03 8.54
CA ILE A 106 7.12 11.90 9.59
C ILE A 106 7.63 11.05 10.77
N GLU A 107 6.88 10.02 11.17
CA GLU A 107 7.28 9.09 12.23
C GLU A 107 8.60 8.38 11.90
N PHE A 108 8.75 7.85 10.69
CA PHE A 108 10.00 7.20 10.27
C PHE A 108 11.18 8.17 10.21
N ILE A 109 10.97 9.40 9.75
CA ILE A 109 12.01 10.44 9.77
C ILE A 109 12.44 10.76 11.21
N ALA A 110 11.47 10.96 12.11
CA ALA A 110 11.74 11.27 13.51
C ALA A 110 12.47 10.11 14.23
N ASN A 111 12.02 8.87 14.01
CA ASN A 111 12.69 7.68 14.54
C ASN A 111 14.08 7.50 13.94
N GLY A 112 14.26 7.74 12.64
CA GLY A 112 15.57 7.73 11.99
C GLY A 112 16.54 8.72 12.63
N LEU A 113 16.11 9.98 12.79
CA LEU A 113 16.91 11.05 13.41
C LEU A 113 17.29 10.72 14.87
N ARG A 114 16.36 10.19 15.67
CA ARG A 114 16.63 9.77 17.05
C ARG A 114 17.68 8.67 17.13
N ASN A 115 17.60 7.66 16.25
CA ASN A 115 18.58 6.57 16.21
C ASN A 115 19.95 7.04 15.70
N LEU A 116 20.00 8.07 14.83
CA LEU A 116 21.23 8.65 14.30
C LEU A 116 21.97 9.54 15.32
N PHE A 117 21.25 10.27 16.17
CA PHE A 117 21.84 11.17 17.17
C PHE A 117 21.38 10.84 18.60
N PRO A 118 21.77 9.68 19.16
CA PRO A 118 21.35 9.24 20.49
C PRO A 118 21.88 10.11 21.66
N GLY A 119 22.82 11.02 21.39
CA GLY A 119 23.43 11.90 22.40
C GLY A 119 22.85 13.32 22.49
N LEU A 120 21.86 13.68 21.66
CA LEU A 120 21.22 15.01 21.65
C LEU A 120 19.73 14.98 22.06
N ALA A 121 19.19 13.80 22.38
CA ALA A 121 17.78 13.54 22.71
C ALA A 121 17.57 13.27 24.20
#